data_AF-A0AA46AI48-F1
#
_entry.id   AF-A0AA46AI48-F1
#
_cell.length_a   1.000
_cell.length_b   1.000
_cell.length_c   1.000
_cell.angle_alpha   90.00
_cell.angle_beta   90.00
_cell.angle_gamma   90.00
#
_symmetry.space_group_name_H-M   'P 1'
#
loop_
_entity.id
_entity.type
_entity.pdbx_description
1 polymer ?
#
loop_
_entity_poly.entity_id
_entity_poly.type
_entity_poly.pdbx_seq_one_letter_code
_entity_poly.pdbx_strand_id
1 'polypeptide(L)'
;MAPAKFWHDLFNAKNINGLVYPACFDPDFIDFAGRHLGRKSTETYLPGSDFSRVKSLRWKHLKDADNIGGLIYPETFDVTNADFGNRDISKSDFSRVNSLCWEHISSSAEIWGIVYPEFFEPKKDAWEGRYIAGSDFSRVKGLRWCHLERVWGLSDLIYPSDFDADNVVFNDKNISGSDFSRLEKLRWRQINRAEFIFGMRYPGSFDIENADFNDQPFGKPRDLTGSDFSRCQALSWEQIQYAGDVSGMIYPEHFDADKASFTGRDISRSDFSRVKNLNWMHIAHAEDASGLIYPDTFCPAKMEAAGKNFSGNDFSCVRGLRWEHICQARYLAGVVYPEDFDIDNADFSGLDLRFSDFSRVKKLKWEHLQMAGKDLTGIKYPWGFDFAEADLAGREIAGSDFSGVINLSWDQMTEQSGWKKWLGVKKSLKAIVFPSNIDETAKSFEGYDVSFGDFSAMDKRL
;
A
#
# COMPACT_ATOMS: atom_id res chain seq x y z
N MET A 1 -8.42 16.44 -23.52
CA MET A 1 -7.89 15.10 -23.85
C MET A 1 -6.43 15.25 -24.19
N ALA A 2 -5.57 14.39 -23.66
CA ALA A 2 -4.16 14.38 -24.06
C ALA A 2 -4.03 13.97 -25.55
N PRO A 3 -3.15 14.60 -26.35
CA PRO A 3 -2.93 14.22 -27.75
C PRO A 3 -2.44 12.79 -27.89
N ALA A 4 -2.83 12.09 -28.97
CA ALA A 4 -2.31 10.73 -29.26
C ALA A 4 -0.78 10.66 -29.28
N LYS A 5 -0.12 11.73 -29.74
CA LYS A 5 1.34 11.87 -29.73
C LYS A 5 1.93 11.70 -28.31
N PHE A 6 1.30 12.26 -27.28
CA PHE A 6 1.77 12.15 -25.91
C PHE A 6 1.84 10.68 -25.47
N TRP A 7 0.78 9.91 -25.73
CA TRP A 7 0.74 8.49 -25.39
C TRP A 7 1.76 7.67 -26.20
N HIS A 8 1.91 7.94 -27.49
CA HIS A 8 2.97 7.31 -28.28
C HIS A 8 4.36 7.57 -27.69
N ASP A 9 4.65 8.81 -27.32
CA ASP A 9 5.93 9.17 -26.72
C ASP A 9 6.12 8.48 -25.36
N LEU A 10 5.09 8.41 -24.52
CA LEU A 10 5.12 7.68 -23.25
C LEU A 10 5.44 6.19 -23.45
N PHE A 11 4.87 5.55 -24.47
CA PHE A 11 5.11 4.13 -24.76
C PHE A 11 6.49 3.85 -25.41
N ASN A 12 7.24 4.89 -25.75
CA ASN A 12 8.67 4.81 -26.07
C ASN A 12 9.56 4.87 -24.83
N ALA A 13 8.99 5.06 -23.64
CA ALA A 13 9.74 4.92 -22.39
C ALA A 13 10.31 3.51 -22.25
N LYS A 14 11.40 3.41 -21.48
CA LYS A 14 12.09 2.14 -21.27
C LYS A 14 11.21 1.13 -20.54
N ASN A 15 10.52 1.60 -19.49
CA ASN A 15 9.64 0.78 -18.66
C ASN A 15 8.34 1.54 -18.39
N ILE A 16 7.19 0.85 -18.54
CA ILE A 16 5.84 1.41 -18.48
C ILE A 16 4.86 0.54 -17.67
N ASN A 17 5.36 -0.36 -16.82
CA ASN A 17 4.50 -1.25 -16.06
C ASN A 17 3.87 -0.53 -14.86
N GLY A 18 2.67 -0.91 -14.45
CA GLY A 18 2.05 -0.38 -13.23
C GLY A 18 1.45 1.03 -13.36
N LEU A 19 1.29 1.56 -14.58
CA LEU A 19 0.75 2.91 -14.78
C LEU A 19 -0.71 3.02 -14.34
N VAL A 20 -1.09 4.14 -13.74
CA VAL A 20 -2.51 4.52 -13.55
C VAL A 20 -2.93 5.41 -14.71
N TYR A 21 -3.79 4.87 -15.58
CA TYR A 21 -4.24 5.57 -16.78
C TYR A 21 -5.45 6.49 -16.49
N PRO A 22 -5.48 7.72 -17.04
CA PRO A 22 -6.65 8.59 -16.95
C PRO A 22 -7.79 8.07 -17.84
N ALA A 23 -9.02 8.54 -17.58
CA ALA A 23 -10.19 8.17 -18.37
C ALA A 23 -10.09 8.60 -19.85
N CYS A 24 -9.27 9.61 -20.15
CA CYS A 24 -9.03 10.07 -21.51
C CYS A 24 -7.97 9.27 -22.29
N PHE A 25 -7.34 8.25 -21.68
CA PHE A 25 -6.46 7.35 -22.41
C PHE A 25 -7.28 6.50 -23.39
N ASP A 26 -6.83 6.45 -24.65
CA ASP A 26 -7.44 5.64 -25.69
C ASP A 26 -6.48 4.52 -26.13
N PRO A 27 -6.76 3.26 -25.76
CA PRO A 27 -5.91 2.13 -26.09
C PRO A 27 -5.90 1.79 -27.58
N ASP A 28 -6.81 2.31 -28.41
CA ASP A 28 -6.79 2.06 -29.86
C ASP A 28 -5.58 2.74 -30.55
N PHE A 29 -4.92 3.70 -29.90
CA PHE A 29 -3.70 4.35 -30.44
C PHE A 29 -2.41 3.62 -30.07
N ILE A 30 -2.45 2.57 -29.25
CA ILE A 30 -1.24 1.95 -28.69
C ILE A 30 -1.21 0.46 -29.02
N ASP A 31 -0.05 -0.01 -29.48
CA ASP A 31 0.22 -1.43 -29.63
C ASP A 31 0.82 -2.00 -28.33
N PHE A 32 0.06 -2.91 -27.71
CA PHE A 32 0.48 -3.63 -26.51
C PHE A 32 1.20 -4.94 -26.81
N ALA A 33 1.40 -5.31 -28.08
CA ALA A 33 2.09 -6.55 -28.44
C ALA A 33 3.50 -6.60 -27.84
N GLY A 34 3.83 -7.70 -27.17
CA GLY A 34 5.13 -7.88 -26.50
C GLY A 34 5.37 -6.95 -25.32
N ARG A 35 4.36 -6.21 -24.86
CA ARG A 35 4.50 -5.27 -23.74
C ARG A 35 4.20 -5.96 -22.42
N HIS A 36 4.95 -5.57 -21.41
CA HIS A 36 4.77 -6.02 -20.04
C HIS A 36 3.88 -5.02 -19.28
N LEU A 37 2.57 -5.23 -19.29
CA LEU A 37 1.60 -4.35 -18.61
C LEU A 37 1.35 -4.75 -17.15
N GLY A 38 1.51 -6.03 -16.87
CA GLY A 38 1.38 -6.58 -15.53
C GLY A 38 2.55 -6.27 -14.61
N ARG A 39 2.55 -6.94 -13.45
CA ARG A 39 3.62 -6.90 -12.44
C ARG A 39 4.90 -7.59 -12.90
N LYS A 40 6.08 -7.01 -12.65
CA LYS A 40 7.34 -7.72 -12.94
C LYS A 40 7.43 -8.99 -12.09
N SER A 41 8.05 -10.04 -12.63
CA SER A 41 8.29 -11.30 -11.89
C SER A 41 9.05 -11.10 -10.58
N THR A 42 9.89 -10.06 -10.50
CA THR A 42 10.64 -9.68 -9.29
C THR A 42 9.89 -8.72 -8.36
N GLU A 43 8.76 -8.15 -8.80
CA GLU A 43 7.96 -7.15 -8.06
C GLU A 43 6.56 -7.73 -7.78
N THR A 44 6.51 -8.96 -7.26
CA THR A 44 5.25 -9.72 -7.04
C THR A 44 4.24 -9.01 -6.14
N TYR A 45 4.68 -8.04 -5.33
CA TYR A 45 3.85 -7.25 -4.41
C TYR A 45 3.23 -6.01 -5.03
N LEU A 46 3.76 -5.51 -6.16
CA LEU A 46 3.24 -4.31 -6.80
C LEU A 46 2.10 -4.67 -7.77
N PRO A 47 1.05 -3.83 -7.86
CA PRO A 47 0.00 -4.03 -8.85
C PRO A 47 0.56 -3.88 -10.28
N GLY A 48 -0.15 -4.46 -11.23
CA GLY A 48 0.02 -4.13 -12.65
C GLY A 48 -0.59 -2.78 -12.97
N SER A 49 -0.71 -2.46 -14.26
CA SER A 49 -1.33 -1.19 -14.66
C SER A 49 -2.82 -1.11 -14.30
N ASP A 50 -3.27 0.09 -13.92
CA ASP A 50 -4.65 0.40 -13.58
C ASP A 50 -5.37 1.02 -14.78
N PHE A 51 -6.28 0.25 -15.37
CA PHE A 51 -7.16 0.67 -16.47
C PHE A 51 -8.61 0.90 -16.01
N SER A 52 -8.89 0.97 -14.71
CA SER A 52 -10.25 1.08 -14.16
C SER A 52 -11.07 2.23 -14.73
N ARG A 53 -10.40 3.29 -15.21
CA ARG A 53 -10.98 4.50 -15.80
C ARG A 53 -11.15 4.43 -17.32
N VAL A 54 -10.49 3.47 -17.98
CA VAL A 54 -10.35 3.38 -19.44
C VAL A 54 -11.51 2.59 -20.04
N LYS A 55 -12.67 3.23 -20.20
CA LYS A 55 -13.91 2.59 -20.68
C LYS A 55 -13.81 1.97 -22.08
N SER A 56 -12.81 2.34 -22.87
CA SER A 56 -12.54 1.77 -24.19
C SER A 56 -11.69 0.49 -24.14
N LEU A 57 -11.13 0.08 -23.00
CA LEU A 57 -10.32 -1.14 -22.92
C LEU A 57 -11.15 -2.39 -23.26
N ARG A 58 -10.60 -3.28 -24.10
CA ARG A 58 -11.20 -4.54 -24.55
C ARG A 58 -10.12 -5.61 -24.61
N TRP A 59 -10.53 -6.89 -24.65
CA TRP A 59 -9.60 -8.01 -24.80
C TRP A 59 -8.69 -7.88 -26.05
N LYS A 60 -9.20 -7.35 -27.17
CA LYS A 60 -8.42 -7.16 -28.40
C LYS A 60 -7.13 -6.35 -28.19
N HIS A 61 -7.09 -5.48 -27.18
CA HIS A 61 -5.92 -4.68 -26.83
C HIS A 61 -4.88 -5.49 -26.05
N LEU A 62 -5.32 -6.43 -25.19
CA LEU A 62 -4.44 -7.14 -24.26
C LEU A 62 -3.96 -8.51 -24.76
N LYS A 63 -4.64 -9.07 -25.77
CA LYS A 63 -4.41 -10.45 -26.24
C LYS A 63 -2.95 -10.74 -26.65
N ASP A 64 -2.21 -9.73 -27.11
CA ASP A 64 -0.83 -9.90 -27.58
C ASP A 64 0.21 -9.37 -26.57
N ALA A 65 -0.23 -8.92 -25.38
CA ALA A 65 0.67 -8.52 -24.31
C ALA A 65 1.34 -9.74 -23.67
N ASP A 66 2.62 -9.58 -23.28
CA ASP A 66 3.42 -10.66 -22.68
C ASP A 66 2.97 -10.99 -21.26
N ASN A 67 2.52 -9.98 -20.51
CA ASN A 67 2.07 -10.16 -19.13
C ASN A 67 0.90 -9.21 -18.79
N ILE A 68 -0.17 -9.79 -18.24
CA ILE A 68 -1.42 -9.13 -17.83
C ILE A 68 -1.77 -9.41 -16.36
N GLY A 69 -0.85 -9.93 -15.56
CA GLY A 69 -1.05 -10.17 -14.13
C GLY A 69 -1.03 -8.86 -13.34
N GLY A 70 -1.98 -8.69 -12.43
CA GLY A 70 -2.08 -7.52 -11.56
C GLY A 70 -2.84 -6.34 -12.17
N LEU A 71 -3.46 -6.52 -13.34
CA LEU A 71 -4.21 -5.44 -13.98
C LEU A 71 -5.49 -5.13 -13.21
N ILE A 72 -5.86 -3.84 -13.16
CA ILE A 72 -7.17 -3.39 -12.69
C ILE A 72 -8.03 -3.10 -13.91
N TYR A 73 -9.10 -3.88 -14.11
CA TYR A 73 -9.95 -3.77 -15.29
C TYR A 73 -11.09 -2.74 -15.10
N PRO A 74 -11.51 -2.05 -16.17
CA PRO A 74 -12.72 -1.22 -16.16
C PRO A 74 -13.98 -2.09 -16.20
N GLU A 75 -15.10 -1.52 -15.74
CA GLU A 75 -16.41 -2.20 -15.71
C GLU A 75 -16.89 -2.68 -17.09
N THR A 76 -16.49 -1.94 -18.13
CA THR A 76 -16.85 -2.22 -19.53
C THR A 76 -16.00 -3.31 -20.18
N PHE A 77 -15.06 -3.92 -19.45
CA PHE A 77 -14.21 -4.97 -19.99
C PHE A 77 -15.00 -6.27 -20.15
N ASP A 78 -15.14 -6.74 -21.39
CA ASP A 78 -15.87 -7.98 -21.72
C ASP A 78 -14.90 -9.17 -21.79
N VAL A 79 -15.14 -10.19 -20.96
CA VAL A 79 -14.35 -11.43 -20.89
C VAL A 79 -14.92 -12.58 -21.71
N THR A 80 -16.08 -12.42 -22.37
CA THR A 80 -16.77 -13.51 -23.09
C THR A 80 -15.88 -14.16 -24.16
N ASN A 81 -14.98 -13.39 -24.76
CA ASN A 81 -14.02 -13.86 -25.77
C ASN A 81 -12.56 -13.79 -25.29
N ALA A 82 -12.35 -13.60 -23.98
CA ALA A 82 -11.01 -13.56 -23.41
C ALA A 82 -10.46 -14.98 -23.27
N ASP A 83 -9.19 -15.17 -23.66
CA ASP A 83 -8.46 -16.41 -23.47
C ASP A 83 -7.31 -16.17 -22.50
N PHE A 84 -7.54 -16.54 -21.24
CA PHE A 84 -6.54 -16.47 -20.19
C PHE A 84 -5.69 -17.74 -20.07
N GLY A 85 -5.83 -18.69 -21.01
CA GLY A 85 -5.09 -19.95 -21.00
C GLY A 85 -3.58 -19.72 -21.00
N ASN A 86 -2.88 -20.37 -20.05
CA ASN A 86 -1.44 -20.25 -19.83
C ASN A 86 -0.94 -18.82 -19.52
N ARG A 87 -1.82 -17.86 -19.23
CA ARG A 87 -1.44 -16.50 -18.84
C ARG A 87 -1.34 -16.37 -17.33
N ASP A 88 -0.43 -15.52 -16.87
CA ASP A 88 -0.45 -15.01 -15.49
C ASP A 88 -1.55 -13.96 -15.38
N ILE A 89 -2.59 -14.26 -14.60
CA ILE A 89 -3.65 -13.31 -14.22
C ILE A 89 -3.62 -13.01 -12.72
N SER A 90 -2.60 -13.47 -12.01
CA SER A 90 -2.51 -13.31 -10.57
C SER A 90 -2.54 -11.84 -10.17
N LYS A 91 -3.12 -11.55 -9.00
CA LYS A 91 -3.33 -10.19 -8.48
C LYS A 91 -4.22 -9.27 -9.29
N SER A 92 -4.83 -9.75 -10.36
CA SER A 92 -5.72 -8.91 -11.17
C SER A 92 -7.03 -8.60 -10.44
N ASP A 93 -7.52 -7.37 -10.61
CA ASP A 93 -8.80 -6.91 -10.06
C ASP A 93 -9.89 -7.01 -11.11
N PHE A 94 -10.70 -8.06 -11.00
CA PHE A 94 -11.88 -8.30 -11.82
C PHE A 94 -13.19 -7.86 -11.14
N SER A 95 -13.13 -7.12 -10.03
CA SER A 95 -14.31 -6.77 -9.23
C SER A 95 -15.38 -5.97 -9.97
N ARG A 96 -15.02 -5.39 -11.12
CA ARG A 96 -15.89 -4.63 -12.03
C ARG A 96 -16.28 -5.40 -13.30
N VAL A 97 -15.63 -6.53 -13.59
CA VAL A 97 -15.74 -7.23 -14.87
C VAL A 97 -16.95 -8.14 -14.87
N ASN A 98 -17.94 -7.80 -15.68
CA ASN A 98 -19.15 -8.60 -15.86
C ASN A 98 -18.85 -9.99 -16.44
N SER A 99 -19.62 -10.99 -16.01
CA SER A 99 -19.60 -12.37 -16.55
C SER A 99 -18.33 -13.19 -16.29
N LEU A 100 -17.40 -12.73 -15.43
CA LEU A 100 -16.29 -13.59 -15.02
C LEU A 100 -16.82 -14.84 -14.28
N CYS A 101 -16.36 -16.01 -14.69
CA CYS A 101 -16.65 -17.28 -14.05
C CYS A 101 -15.41 -18.17 -14.03
N TRP A 102 -15.48 -19.30 -13.31
CA TRP A 102 -14.36 -20.22 -13.15
C TRP A 102 -13.78 -20.71 -14.49
N GLU A 103 -14.63 -21.02 -15.47
CA GLU A 103 -14.21 -21.51 -16.79
C GLU A 103 -13.24 -20.56 -17.48
N HIS A 104 -13.45 -19.25 -17.36
CA HIS A 104 -12.59 -18.25 -17.98
C HIS A 104 -11.15 -18.31 -17.43
N ILE A 105 -10.99 -18.60 -16.14
CA ILE A 105 -9.70 -18.49 -15.45
C ILE A 105 -9.04 -19.83 -15.12
N SER A 106 -9.79 -20.92 -15.19
CA SER A 106 -9.34 -22.25 -14.71
C SER A 106 -8.10 -22.81 -15.42
N SER A 107 -7.82 -22.35 -16.65
CA SER A 107 -6.67 -22.74 -17.48
C SER A 107 -5.50 -21.75 -17.40
N SER A 108 -5.60 -20.69 -16.59
CA SER A 108 -4.50 -19.73 -16.39
C SER A 108 -3.33 -20.38 -15.66
N ALA A 109 -2.12 -19.89 -15.94
CA ALA A 109 -0.90 -20.41 -15.34
C ALA A 109 -0.84 -20.11 -13.84
N GLU A 110 -1.32 -18.94 -13.43
CA GLU A 110 -1.28 -18.43 -12.05
C GLU A 110 -2.64 -17.84 -11.67
N ILE A 111 -3.28 -18.40 -10.63
CA ILE A 111 -4.61 -17.99 -10.13
C ILE A 111 -4.51 -17.76 -8.62
N TRP A 112 -4.02 -16.59 -8.23
CA TRP A 112 -3.94 -16.15 -6.84
C TRP A 112 -4.01 -14.63 -6.79
N GLY A 113 -4.36 -14.05 -5.65
CA GLY A 113 -4.42 -12.59 -5.50
C GLY A 113 -5.62 -11.93 -6.17
N ILE A 114 -6.56 -12.72 -6.71
CA ILE A 114 -7.64 -12.21 -7.55
C ILE A 114 -8.68 -11.48 -6.71
N VAL A 115 -9.10 -10.29 -7.16
CA VAL A 115 -10.32 -9.64 -6.64
C VAL A 115 -11.50 -10.07 -7.52
N TYR A 116 -12.39 -10.87 -6.94
CA TYR A 116 -13.50 -11.46 -7.68
C TYR A 116 -14.73 -10.52 -7.75
N PRO A 117 -15.49 -10.54 -8.85
CA PRO A 117 -16.75 -9.81 -8.93
C PRO A 117 -17.88 -10.49 -8.15
N GLU A 118 -18.96 -9.74 -7.88
CA GLU A 118 -20.09 -10.21 -7.06
C GLU A 118 -20.81 -11.45 -7.61
N PHE A 119 -20.89 -11.58 -8.93
CA PHE A 119 -21.55 -12.68 -9.65
C PHE A 119 -20.62 -13.86 -9.95
N PHE A 120 -19.39 -13.85 -9.44
CA PHE A 120 -18.54 -15.02 -9.53
C PHE A 120 -19.13 -16.15 -8.69
N GLU A 121 -19.41 -17.31 -9.30
CA GLU A 121 -19.99 -18.46 -8.62
C GLU A 121 -18.89 -19.43 -8.14
N PRO A 122 -18.70 -19.61 -6.82
CA PRO A 122 -17.77 -20.61 -6.32
C PRO A 122 -18.20 -22.01 -6.74
N LYS A 123 -17.24 -22.81 -7.20
CA LYS A 123 -17.48 -24.21 -7.50
C LYS A 123 -16.87 -25.09 -6.41
N LYS A 124 -17.62 -26.11 -6.00
CA LYS A 124 -17.13 -27.13 -5.09
C LYS A 124 -15.89 -27.79 -5.68
N ASP A 125 -14.88 -28.00 -4.84
CA ASP A 125 -13.61 -28.67 -5.16
C ASP A 125 -12.76 -27.96 -6.24
N ALA A 126 -13.15 -26.76 -6.70
CA ALA A 126 -12.40 -26.02 -7.74
C ALA A 126 -10.96 -25.67 -7.33
N TRP A 127 -10.74 -25.54 -6.03
CA TRP A 127 -9.45 -25.20 -5.44
C TRP A 127 -8.79 -26.37 -4.68
N GLU A 128 -9.30 -27.59 -4.82
CA GLU A 128 -8.73 -28.76 -4.14
C GLU A 128 -7.23 -28.92 -4.44
N GLY A 129 -6.43 -29.08 -3.38
CA GLY A 129 -4.98 -29.25 -3.48
C GLY A 129 -4.20 -27.98 -3.87
N ARG A 130 -4.86 -26.83 -4.00
CA ARG A 130 -4.21 -25.56 -4.30
C ARG A 130 -3.77 -24.83 -3.03
N TYR A 131 -2.83 -23.91 -3.22
CA TYR A 131 -2.51 -22.84 -2.27
C TYR A 131 -3.21 -21.58 -2.76
N ILE A 132 -4.15 -21.03 -2.00
CA ILE A 132 -4.82 -19.77 -2.35
C ILE A 132 -4.26 -18.69 -1.45
N ALA A 133 -3.73 -17.63 -2.06
CA ALA A 133 -3.21 -16.49 -1.34
C ALA A 133 -3.67 -15.18 -1.96
N GLY A 134 -3.96 -14.18 -1.13
CA GLY A 134 -4.22 -12.80 -1.55
C GLY A 134 -5.56 -12.57 -2.24
N SER A 135 -6.42 -13.58 -2.31
CA SER A 135 -7.68 -13.50 -3.05
C SER A 135 -8.74 -12.76 -2.24
N ASP A 136 -9.41 -11.80 -2.89
CA ASP A 136 -10.51 -11.05 -2.31
C ASP A 136 -11.86 -11.62 -2.80
N PHE A 137 -12.52 -12.34 -1.90
CA PHE A 137 -13.86 -12.89 -2.08
C PHE A 137 -14.94 -12.04 -1.42
N SER A 138 -14.65 -10.81 -0.98
CA SER A 138 -15.58 -10.00 -0.17
C SER A 138 -16.93 -9.72 -0.83
N ARG A 139 -17.00 -9.80 -2.16
CA ARG A 139 -18.23 -9.63 -2.95
C ARG A 139 -18.87 -10.95 -3.38
N VAL A 140 -18.16 -12.07 -3.27
CA VAL A 140 -18.57 -13.36 -3.80
C VAL A 140 -19.63 -13.97 -2.90
N LYS A 141 -20.87 -14.05 -3.39
CA LYS A 141 -21.97 -14.64 -2.64
C LYS A 141 -21.86 -16.16 -2.60
N GLY A 142 -22.30 -16.75 -1.49
CA GLY A 142 -22.38 -18.21 -1.38
C GLY A 142 -21.03 -18.90 -1.25
N LEU A 143 -19.93 -18.18 -1.02
CA LEU A 143 -18.68 -18.83 -0.58
C LEU A 143 -18.92 -19.47 0.79
N ARG A 144 -18.52 -20.73 0.94
CA ARG A 144 -18.71 -21.55 2.15
C ARG A 144 -17.44 -22.32 2.45
N TRP A 145 -17.31 -22.81 3.67
CA TRP A 145 -16.16 -23.57 4.14
C TRP A 145 -15.89 -24.80 3.27
N CYS A 146 -16.93 -25.49 2.82
CA CYS A 146 -16.79 -26.67 1.94
C CYS A 146 -16.10 -26.36 0.59
N HIS A 147 -16.00 -25.09 0.18
CA HIS A 147 -15.25 -24.68 -1.00
C HIS A 147 -13.73 -24.56 -0.72
N LEU A 148 -13.35 -24.34 0.55
CA LEU A 148 -11.98 -24.05 0.98
C LEU A 148 -11.37 -25.12 1.89
N GLU A 149 -12.16 -26.08 2.38
CA GLU A 149 -11.72 -27.05 3.40
C GLU A 149 -10.50 -27.88 2.95
N ARG A 150 -10.44 -28.22 1.65
CA ARG A 150 -9.36 -29.01 1.01
C ARG A 150 -8.24 -28.17 0.41
N VAL A 151 -8.27 -26.86 0.63
CA VAL A 151 -7.18 -25.97 0.27
C VAL A 151 -6.09 -26.10 1.33
N TRP A 152 -4.84 -26.22 0.89
CA TRP A 152 -3.72 -26.44 1.81
C TRP A 152 -3.33 -25.15 2.57
N GLY A 153 -3.30 -24.01 1.89
CA GLY A 153 -3.00 -22.71 2.51
C GLY A 153 -4.02 -21.65 2.14
N LEU A 154 -4.40 -20.83 3.13
CA LEU A 154 -5.44 -19.81 3.06
C LEU A 154 -4.88 -18.47 3.57
N SER A 155 -3.79 -17.98 2.96
CA SER A 155 -3.16 -16.74 3.40
C SER A 155 -3.78 -15.52 2.71
N ASP A 156 -3.82 -14.37 3.39
CA ASP A 156 -4.19 -13.09 2.80
C ASP A 156 -5.57 -13.11 2.10
N LEU A 157 -6.52 -13.90 2.61
CA LEU A 157 -7.87 -13.99 2.02
C LEU A 157 -8.81 -12.95 2.61
N ILE A 158 -9.64 -12.34 1.77
CA ILE A 158 -10.75 -11.49 2.23
C ILE A 158 -12.06 -12.26 2.04
N TYR A 159 -12.77 -12.52 3.14
CA TYR A 159 -13.98 -13.34 3.11
C TYR A 159 -15.24 -12.49 2.89
N PRO A 160 -16.28 -13.02 2.21
CA PRO A 160 -17.57 -12.35 2.14
C PRO A 160 -18.29 -12.42 3.50
N SER A 161 -19.19 -11.47 3.74
CA SER A 161 -19.91 -11.37 5.02
C SER A 161 -20.85 -12.56 5.29
N ASP A 162 -21.30 -13.27 4.25
CA ASP A 162 -22.16 -14.44 4.38
C ASP A 162 -21.40 -15.77 4.50
N PHE A 163 -20.06 -15.73 4.59
CA PHE A 163 -19.23 -16.93 4.80
C PHE A 163 -19.59 -17.62 6.13
N ASP A 164 -19.71 -18.95 6.12
CA ASP A 164 -20.20 -19.75 7.24
C ASP A 164 -19.11 -20.03 8.30
N ALA A 165 -18.60 -18.96 8.91
CA ALA A 165 -17.53 -18.99 9.90
C ALA A 165 -17.78 -19.98 11.05
N ASP A 166 -19.04 -20.20 11.47
CA ASP A 166 -19.42 -21.10 12.56
C ASP A 166 -18.89 -22.54 12.40
N ASN A 167 -18.76 -23.03 11.16
CA ASN A 167 -18.37 -24.41 10.86
C ASN A 167 -16.86 -24.57 10.60
N VAL A 168 -16.10 -23.47 10.66
CA VAL A 168 -14.72 -23.47 10.22
C VAL A 168 -13.79 -24.05 11.28
N VAL A 169 -12.82 -24.83 10.80
CA VAL A 169 -11.72 -25.39 11.60
C VAL A 169 -10.41 -25.12 10.85
N PHE A 170 -9.64 -24.13 11.31
CA PHE A 170 -8.35 -23.75 10.70
C PHE A 170 -7.14 -24.51 11.26
N ASN A 171 -7.36 -25.66 11.91
CA ASN A 171 -6.28 -26.46 12.47
C ASN A 171 -5.20 -26.73 11.42
N ASP A 172 -3.95 -26.44 11.78
CA ASP A 172 -2.77 -26.72 10.97
C ASP A 172 -2.80 -26.03 9.58
N LYS A 173 -3.65 -25.01 9.40
CA LYS A 173 -3.66 -24.16 8.21
C LYS A 173 -2.87 -22.89 8.46
N ASN A 174 -2.18 -22.41 7.42
CA ASN A 174 -1.72 -21.04 7.36
C ASN A 174 -2.91 -20.14 7.02
N ILE A 175 -3.28 -19.26 7.95
CA ILE A 175 -4.32 -18.24 7.74
C ILE A 175 -3.76 -16.82 7.76
N SER A 176 -2.44 -16.65 7.85
CA SER A 176 -1.79 -15.35 8.02
C SER A 176 -2.26 -14.32 6.99
N GLY A 177 -2.38 -13.06 7.39
CA GLY A 177 -2.77 -11.97 6.50
C GLY A 177 -4.27 -11.89 6.19
N SER A 178 -5.06 -12.88 6.63
CA SER A 178 -6.47 -12.95 6.24
C SER A 178 -7.34 -11.89 6.91
N ASP A 179 -8.30 -11.37 6.15
CA ASP A 179 -9.28 -10.38 6.58
C ASP A 179 -10.61 -11.05 6.97
N PHE A 180 -10.76 -11.29 8.27
CA PHE A 180 -12.00 -11.80 8.86
C PHE A 180 -12.93 -10.68 9.33
N SER A 181 -12.63 -9.41 9.04
CA SER A 181 -13.33 -8.26 9.64
C SER A 181 -14.83 -8.20 9.30
N ARG A 182 -15.24 -8.92 8.26
CA ARG A 182 -16.63 -9.05 7.75
C ARG A 182 -17.38 -10.25 8.33
N LEU A 183 -16.68 -11.17 8.98
CA LEU A 183 -17.29 -12.38 9.50
C LEU A 183 -18.08 -12.10 10.77
N GLU A 184 -19.17 -12.84 10.93
CA GLU A 184 -19.83 -12.97 12.21
C GLU A 184 -19.39 -14.25 12.89
N LYS A 185 -19.33 -14.21 14.23
CA LYS A 185 -19.14 -15.41 15.07
C LYS A 185 -17.82 -16.16 14.86
N LEU A 186 -16.78 -15.50 14.34
CA LEU A 186 -15.42 -16.03 14.47
C LEU A 186 -15.08 -16.14 15.97
N ARG A 187 -14.52 -17.29 16.37
CA ARG A 187 -14.15 -17.61 17.75
C ARG A 187 -12.69 -18.03 17.85
N TRP A 188 -12.04 -17.75 18.98
CA TRP A 188 -10.65 -18.10 19.26
C TRP A 188 -10.41 -19.59 19.07
N ARG A 189 -11.32 -20.44 19.55
CA ARG A 189 -11.25 -21.91 19.39
C ARG A 189 -11.17 -22.40 17.95
N GLN A 190 -11.53 -21.57 16.96
CA GLN A 190 -11.50 -21.93 15.54
C GLN A 190 -10.13 -21.64 14.90
N ILE A 191 -9.34 -20.73 15.49
CA ILE A 191 -8.05 -20.28 14.98
C ILE A 191 -6.87 -20.56 15.92
N ASN A 192 -7.12 -20.91 17.19
CA ASN A 192 -6.08 -21.12 18.19
C ASN A 192 -5.14 -22.30 17.87
N ARG A 193 -5.47 -23.14 16.89
CA ARG A 193 -4.59 -24.21 16.40
C ARG A 193 -4.13 -24.00 14.96
N ALA A 194 -4.36 -22.81 14.39
CA ALA A 194 -3.73 -22.43 13.14
C ALA A 194 -2.22 -22.29 13.34
N GLU A 195 -1.47 -22.64 12.30
CA GLU A 195 0.00 -22.62 12.31
C GLU A 195 0.52 -21.18 12.39
N PHE A 196 -0.07 -20.27 11.62
CA PHE A 196 0.31 -18.86 11.53
C PHE A 196 -0.93 -17.96 11.64
N ILE A 197 -0.86 -16.96 12.53
CA ILE A 197 -1.96 -16.02 12.84
C ILE A 197 -1.49 -14.54 12.86
N PHE A 198 -0.40 -14.22 12.19
CA PHE A 198 0.05 -12.83 12.00
C PHE A 198 -0.71 -12.18 10.84
N GLY A 199 -0.76 -10.84 10.79
CA GLY A 199 -1.37 -10.08 9.70
C GLY A 199 -2.89 -10.13 9.64
N MET A 200 -3.55 -10.65 10.68
CA MET A 200 -4.98 -10.95 10.67
C MET A 200 -5.80 -9.69 10.91
N ARG A 201 -6.95 -9.54 10.21
CA ARG A 201 -7.95 -8.53 10.60
C ARG A 201 -9.14 -9.18 11.28
N TYR A 202 -9.35 -8.86 12.55
CA TYR A 202 -10.39 -9.50 13.36
C TYR A 202 -11.75 -8.80 13.21
N PRO A 203 -12.87 -9.56 13.22
CA PRO A 203 -14.20 -8.97 13.25
C PRO A 203 -14.49 -8.36 14.62
N GLY A 204 -15.39 -7.36 14.67
CA GLY A 204 -15.81 -6.79 15.95
C GLY A 204 -16.57 -7.78 16.85
N SER A 205 -17.07 -8.88 16.28
CA SER A 205 -17.73 -9.97 17.00
C SER A 205 -16.77 -11.05 17.50
N PHE A 206 -15.46 -10.89 17.28
CA PHE A 206 -14.44 -11.83 17.74
C PHE A 206 -14.44 -11.92 19.27
N ASP A 207 -14.40 -13.14 19.80
CA ASP A 207 -14.42 -13.43 21.24
C ASP A 207 -13.04 -13.20 21.88
N ILE A 208 -12.49 -12.00 21.67
CA ILE A 208 -11.14 -11.60 22.08
C ILE A 208 -10.89 -11.83 23.57
N GLU A 209 -11.90 -11.76 24.43
CA GLU A 209 -11.80 -12.01 25.87
C GLU A 209 -11.34 -13.44 26.23
N ASN A 210 -11.57 -14.41 25.35
CA ASN A 210 -11.13 -15.80 25.52
C ASN A 210 -9.83 -16.11 24.77
N ALA A 211 -9.28 -15.13 24.04
CA ALA A 211 -8.03 -15.29 23.31
C ALA A 211 -6.83 -15.13 24.27
N ASP A 212 -5.88 -16.04 24.13
CA ASP A 212 -4.59 -16.00 24.81
C ASP A 212 -3.48 -16.09 23.76
N PHE A 213 -2.91 -14.94 23.39
CA PHE A 213 -1.80 -14.89 22.43
C PHE A 213 -0.44 -15.12 23.09
N ASN A 214 -0.42 -15.36 24.41
CA ASN A 214 0.78 -15.81 25.12
C ASN A 214 1.02 -17.31 24.96
N ASP A 215 0.05 -18.04 24.38
CA ASP A 215 0.16 -19.47 24.15
C ASP A 215 1.31 -19.83 23.19
N GLN A 216 1.75 -21.08 23.29
CA GLN A 216 2.86 -21.61 22.49
C GLN A 216 2.48 -22.99 21.94
N PRO A 217 1.46 -23.11 21.06
CA PRO A 217 1.00 -24.42 20.56
C PRO A 217 2.09 -25.24 19.87
N PHE A 218 3.18 -24.59 19.44
CA PHE A 218 4.33 -25.21 18.78
C PHE A 218 5.67 -24.87 19.48
N GLY A 219 5.63 -24.56 20.78
CA GLY A 219 6.82 -24.19 21.56
C GLY A 219 7.44 -22.84 21.19
N LYS A 220 6.67 -21.98 20.52
CA LYS A 220 7.06 -20.61 20.15
C LYS A 220 5.94 -19.64 20.51
N PRO A 221 6.27 -18.43 21.00
CA PRO A 221 5.31 -17.34 21.12
C PRO A 221 4.55 -17.07 19.82
N ARG A 222 3.32 -16.58 19.92
CA ARG A 222 2.58 -16.09 18.76
C ARG A 222 3.24 -14.86 18.17
N ASP A 223 3.34 -14.86 16.84
CA ASP A 223 3.67 -13.68 16.06
C ASP A 223 2.37 -12.93 15.77
N LEU A 224 2.29 -11.66 16.19
CA LEU A 224 1.15 -10.78 15.95
C LEU A 224 1.45 -9.68 14.94
N THR A 225 2.58 -9.78 14.23
CA THR A 225 3.03 -8.79 13.25
C THR A 225 1.90 -8.42 12.28
N GLY A 226 1.60 -7.13 12.14
CA GLY A 226 0.60 -6.63 11.18
C GLY A 226 -0.86 -6.94 11.54
N SER A 227 -1.15 -7.45 12.74
CA SER A 227 -2.52 -7.81 13.12
C SER A 227 -3.38 -6.59 13.44
N ASP A 228 -4.62 -6.57 12.93
CA ASP A 228 -5.59 -5.50 13.11
C ASP A 228 -6.67 -5.92 14.11
N PHE A 229 -6.55 -5.38 15.32
CA PHE A 229 -7.50 -5.52 16.41
C PHE A 229 -8.44 -4.31 16.53
N SER A 230 -8.42 -3.37 15.59
CA SER A 230 -9.12 -2.08 15.70
C SER A 230 -10.63 -2.16 15.92
N ARG A 231 -11.24 -3.32 15.58
CA ARG A 231 -12.66 -3.63 15.78
C ARG A 231 -12.95 -4.40 17.07
N CYS A 232 -11.93 -4.98 17.72
CA CYS A 232 -12.10 -5.75 18.95
C CYS A 232 -12.45 -4.83 20.12
N GLN A 233 -13.25 -5.31 21.06
CA GLN A 233 -13.73 -4.48 22.18
C GLN A 233 -12.84 -4.51 23.41
N ALA A 234 -12.02 -5.56 23.60
CA ALA A 234 -11.39 -5.85 24.88
C ALA A 234 -9.97 -6.44 24.78
N LEU A 235 -9.17 -6.04 23.78
CA LEU A 235 -7.75 -6.41 23.79
C LEU A 235 -7.04 -5.69 24.95
N SER A 236 -6.33 -6.47 25.77
CA SER A 236 -5.53 -5.96 26.88
C SER A 236 -4.04 -6.31 26.70
N TRP A 237 -3.17 -5.57 27.41
CA TRP A 237 -1.73 -5.88 27.42
C TRP A 237 -1.46 -7.29 27.93
N GLU A 238 -2.19 -7.74 28.95
CA GLU A 238 -2.00 -9.04 29.58
C GLU A 238 -2.15 -10.22 28.59
N GLN A 239 -2.95 -10.05 27.54
CA GLN A 239 -3.18 -11.06 26.50
C GLN A 239 -2.08 -11.14 25.44
N ILE A 240 -1.23 -10.12 25.31
CA ILE A 240 -0.18 -10.02 24.28
C ILE A 240 1.22 -9.82 24.86
N GLN A 241 1.36 -9.68 26.18
CA GLN A 241 2.62 -9.38 26.85
C GLN A 241 3.71 -10.44 26.66
N TYR A 242 3.40 -11.64 26.18
CA TYR A 242 4.40 -12.67 25.83
C TYR A 242 4.33 -13.09 24.37
N ALA A 243 3.57 -12.36 23.53
CA ALA A 243 3.67 -12.49 22.09
C ALA A 243 5.11 -12.18 21.63
N GLY A 244 5.55 -12.87 20.57
CA GLY A 244 6.91 -12.80 20.04
C GLY A 244 7.20 -11.46 19.38
N ASP A 245 6.47 -11.15 18.30
CA ASP A 245 6.56 -9.88 17.57
C ASP A 245 5.18 -9.20 17.60
N VAL A 246 5.19 -7.88 17.81
CA VAL A 246 3.99 -7.00 17.91
C VAL A 246 4.10 -5.78 16.99
N SER A 247 5.03 -5.80 16.03
CA SER A 247 5.18 -4.77 15.02
C SER A 247 3.97 -4.71 14.08
N GLY A 248 3.64 -3.54 13.54
CA GLY A 248 2.55 -3.37 12.58
C GLY A 248 1.15 -3.58 13.16
N MET A 249 1.00 -3.75 14.48
CA MET A 249 -0.30 -3.98 15.10
C MET A 249 -1.18 -2.73 15.04
N ILE A 250 -2.47 -2.90 14.75
CA ILE A 250 -3.48 -1.85 14.90
C ILE A 250 -4.29 -2.15 16.17
N TYR A 251 -4.19 -1.26 17.16
CA TYR A 251 -4.81 -1.46 18.48
C TYR A 251 -6.27 -0.99 18.50
N PRO A 252 -7.15 -1.60 19.32
CA PRO A 252 -8.51 -1.11 19.51
C PRO A 252 -8.55 0.15 20.39
N GLU A 253 -9.66 0.89 20.29
CA GLU A 253 -9.92 2.12 21.07
C GLU A 253 -9.88 1.92 22.59
N HIS A 254 -10.16 0.71 23.07
CA HIS A 254 -10.16 0.39 24.48
C HIS A 254 -8.80 -0.06 25.02
N PHE A 255 -7.77 -0.17 24.18
CA PHE A 255 -6.43 -0.53 24.62
C PHE A 255 -5.81 0.63 25.43
N ASP A 256 -5.46 0.33 26.68
CA ASP A 256 -4.88 1.29 27.63
C ASP A 256 -3.38 1.03 27.80
N ALA A 257 -2.57 2.03 27.45
CA ALA A 257 -1.13 1.92 27.50
C ALA A 257 -0.54 2.01 28.92
N ASP A 258 -1.31 2.40 29.95
CA ASP A 258 -0.78 2.60 31.32
C ASP A 258 -0.15 1.34 31.92
N LYS A 259 -0.61 0.16 31.48
CA LYS A 259 -0.05 -1.14 31.91
C LYS A 259 0.95 -1.73 30.91
N ALA A 260 1.06 -1.16 29.73
CA ALA A 260 1.88 -1.70 28.66
C ALA A 260 3.36 -1.35 28.88
N SER A 261 4.24 -2.27 28.52
CA SER A 261 5.68 -1.99 28.44
C SER A 261 6.24 -2.54 27.13
N PHE A 262 6.66 -1.63 26.25
CA PHE A 262 7.28 -1.97 24.98
C PHE A 262 8.80 -2.04 25.07
N THR A 263 9.36 -2.11 26.29
CA THR A 263 10.82 -2.17 26.49
C THR A 263 11.41 -3.40 25.80
N GLY A 264 12.39 -3.18 24.92
CA GLY A 264 13.07 -4.24 24.19
C GLY A 264 12.18 -4.97 23.18
N ARG A 265 11.08 -4.34 22.72
CA ARG A 265 10.22 -4.88 21.68
C ARG A 265 10.34 -4.10 20.38
N ASP A 266 10.21 -4.79 19.25
CA ASP A 266 9.89 -4.18 17.98
C ASP A 266 8.39 -3.81 17.99
N ILE A 267 8.10 -2.51 17.97
CA ILE A 267 6.74 -1.98 17.79
C ILE A 267 6.62 -1.23 16.47
N SER A 268 7.59 -1.37 15.57
CA SER A 268 7.65 -0.61 14.33
C SER A 268 6.36 -0.76 13.52
N ARG A 269 5.96 0.29 12.80
CA ARG A 269 4.75 0.31 11.94
C ARG A 269 3.41 0.15 12.68
N SER A 270 3.40 0.15 14.01
CA SER A 270 2.16 -0.03 14.78
C SER A 270 1.29 1.23 14.78
N ASP A 271 -0.03 1.04 14.74
CA ASP A 271 -1.03 2.09 14.78
C ASP A 271 -1.59 2.26 16.20
N PHE A 272 -1.09 3.27 16.90
CA PHE A 272 -1.56 3.68 18.22
C PHE A 272 -2.60 4.80 18.17
N SER A 273 -3.14 5.18 17.00
CA SER A 273 -4.04 6.33 16.84
C SER A 273 -5.28 6.30 17.75
N ARG A 274 -5.67 5.11 18.20
CA ARG A 274 -6.84 4.87 19.08
C ARG A 274 -6.47 4.53 20.52
N VAL A 275 -5.18 4.41 20.84
CA VAL A 275 -4.72 3.95 22.14
C VAL A 275 -4.84 5.05 23.18
N LYS A 276 -5.33 4.68 24.36
CA LYS A 276 -5.46 5.59 25.51
C LYS A 276 -4.15 5.69 26.27
N ASN A 277 -3.89 6.88 26.80
CA ASN A 277 -2.77 7.18 27.70
C ASN A 277 -1.37 6.88 27.11
N LEU A 278 -1.23 6.76 25.79
CA LEU A 278 0.09 6.60 25.19
C LEU A 278 0.94 7.85 25.44
N ASN A 279 2.14 7.64 25.99
CA ASN A 279 3.12 8.70 26.20
C ASN A 279 4.53 8.19 25.86
N TRP A 280 5.49 9.10 25.80
CA TRP A 280 6.87 8.79 25.42
C TRP A 280 7.50 7.66 26.25
N MET A 281 7.24 7.60 27.56
CA MET A 281 7.88 6.60 28.44
C MET A 281 7.48 5.16 28.09
N HIS A 282 6.29 4.95 27.50
CA HIS A 282 5.85 3.63 27.08
C HIS A 282 6.68 3.07 25.91
N ILE A 283 7.18 3.96 25.03
CA ILE A 283 7.85 3.58 23.78
C ILE A 283 9.35 3.95 23.73
N ALA A 284 9.84 4.75 24.68
CA ALA A 284 11.20 5.29 24.69
C ALA A 284 12.30 4.21 24.64
N HIS A 285 11.99 3.02 25.16
CA HIS A 285 12.91 1.87 25.26
C HIS A 285 12.52 0.69 24.35
N ALA A 286 11.65 0.92 23.36
CA ALA A 286 11.44 -0.04 22.29
C ALA A 286 12.76 -0.31 21.53
N GLU A 287 12.90 -1.53 21.01
CA GLU A 287 14.02 -1.90 20.14
C GLU A 287 13.92 -1.14 18.81
N ASP A 288 12.72 -1.10 18.23
CA ASP A 288 12.39 -0.29 17.05
C ASP A 288 11.01 0.38 17.25
N ALA A 289 10.97 1.70 17.01
CA ALA A 289 9.80 2.56 17.09
C ALA A 289 9.66 3.43 15.82
N SER A 290 10.14 2.92 14.68
CA SER A 290 9.90 3.51 13.36
C SER A 290 8.47 3.23 12.88
N GLY A 291 7.90 4.07 12.03
CA GLY A 291 6.59 3.79 11.41
C GLY A 291 5.37 3.96 12.32
N LEU A 292 5.49 4.51 13.53
CA LEU A 292 4.35 4.58 14.45
C LEU A 292 3.31 5.61 14.00
N ILE A 293 2.03 5.30 14.19
CA ILE A 293 0.94 6.27 14.11
C ILE A 293 0.52 6.65 15.53
N TYR A 294 0.61 7.93 15.88
CA TYR A 294 0.35 8.40 17.24
C TYR A 294 -1.11 8.81 17.46
N PRO A 295 -1.68 8.64 18.66
CA PRO A 295 -2.98 9.21 19.02
C PRO A 295 -2.88 10.73 19.16
N ASP A 296 -4.00 11.43 18.99
CA ASP A 296 -4.09 12.89 19.15
C ASP A 296 -3.80 13.38 20.59
N THR A 297 -3.89 12.47 21.56
CA THR A 297 -3.55 12.68 22.97
C THR A 297 -2.04 12.58 23.27
N PHE A 298 -1.22 12.14 22.30
CA PHE A 298 0.22 12.03 22.49
C PHE A 298 0.86 13.42 22.66
N CYS A 299 1.65 13.60 23.73
CA CYS A 299 2.28 14.88 24.06
C CYS A 299 3.76 14.90 23.63
N PRO A 300 4.16 15.68 22.60
CA PRO A 300 5.54 15.71 22.12
C PRO A 300 6.51 16.43 23.07
N ALA A 301 6.01 17.21 24.04
CA ALA A 301 6.84 18.03 24.94
C ALA A 301 7.81 17.23 25.82
N LYS A 302 7.59 15.92 25.98
CA LYS A 302 8.45 15.02 26.76
C LYS A 302 9.29 14.10 25.88
N MET A 303 9.26 14.28 24.57
CA MET A 303 9.93 13.40 23.63
C MET A 303 11.44 13.64 23.64
N GLU A 304 12.21 12.56 23.69
CA GLU A 304 13.67 12.58 23.65
C GLU A 304 14.15 12.02 22.31
N ALA A 305 14.21 12.88 21.29
CA ALA A 305 14.52 12.46 19.92
C ALA A 305 15.98 12.04 19.70
N ALA A 306 16.90 12.41 20.59
CA ALA A 306 18.34 12.22 20.41
C ALA A 306 18.69 10.77 20.00
N GLY A 307 19.20 10.60 18.78
CA GLY A 307 19.63 9.31 18.25
C GLY A 307 18.50 8.33 17.89
N LYS A 308 17.23 8.72 18.04
CA LYS A 308 16.07 7.87 17.72
C LYS A 308 15.82 7.77 16.22
N ASN A 309 15.23 6.66 15.80
CA ASN A 309 14.77 6.45 14.44
C ASN A 309 13.29 6.85 14.34
N PHE A 310 13.00 7.99 13.72
CA PHE A 310 11.62 8.42 13.45
C PHE A 310 11.19 8.14 12.01
N SER A 311 11.91 7.30 11.27
CA SER A 311 11.51 6.98 9.90
C SER A 311 10.08 6.45 9.85
N GLY A 312 9.26 6.92 8.91
CA GLY A 312 7.88 6.46 8.70
C GLY A 312 6.86 6.89 9.76
N ASN A 313 7.25 7.66 10.78
CA ASN A 313 6.33 8.02 11.86
C ASN A 313 5.25 9.01 11.38
N ASP A 314 4.00 8.76 11.75
CA ASP A 314 2.85 9.59 11.44
C ASP A 314 2.44 10.43 12.65
N PHE A 315 2.85 11.70 12.63
CA PHE A 315 2.47 12.71 13.63
C PHE A 315 1.26 13.54 13.19
N SER A 316 0.51 13.16 12.15
CA SER A 316 -0.55 14.00 11.56
C SER A 316 -1.65 14.41 12.53
N CYS A 317 -1.85 13.65 13.61
CA CYS A 317 -2.80 13.93 14.68
C CYS A 317 -2.16 14.55 15.94
N VAL A 318 -0.82 14.61 16.03
CA VAL A 318 -0.10 15.09 17.20
C VAL A 318 -0.03 16.61 17.18
N ARG A 319 -0.71 17.24 18.14
CA ARG A 319 -0.76 18.70 18.26
C ARG A 319 0.52 19.25 18.88
N GLY A 320 0.94 20.43 18.39
CA GLY A 320 2.07 21.16 18.95
C GLY A 320 3.43 20.48 18.69
N LEU A 321 3.52 19.60 17.69
CA LEU A 321 4.81 19.13 17.21
C LEU A 321 5.59 20.33 16.63
N ARG A 322 6.88 20.42 16.96
CA ARG A 322 7.78 21.51 16.60
C ARG A 322 9.10 20.91 16.16
N TRP A 323 9.88 21.69 15.41
CA TRP A 323 11.20 21.27 14.98
C TRP A 323 12.10 20.81 16.13
N GLU A 324 12.14 21.55 17.25
CA GLU A 324 12.94 21.24 18.43
C GLU A 324 12.65 19.86 19.04
N HIS A 325 11.44 19.33 18.85
CA HIS A 325 11.05 18.03 19.35
C HIS A 325 11.70 16.88 18.57
N ILE A 326 12.00 17.06 17.27
CA ILE A 326 12.45 15.98 16.37
C ILE A 326 13.85 16.21 15.77
N CYS A 327 14.41 17.41 15.89
CA CYS A 327 15.65 17.80 15.20
C CYS A 327 16.90 16.98 15.59
N GLN A 328 16.86 16.29 16.73
CA GLN A 328 17.96 15.43 17.19
C GLN A 328 17.78 13.95 16.81
N ALA A 329 16.72 13.59 16.09
CA ALA A 329 16.52 12.26 15.57
C ALA A 329 17.62 11.88 14.58
N ARG A 330 18.01 10.61 14.59
CA ARG A 330 18.97 10.06 13.63
C ARG A 330 18.39 9.93 12.23
N TYR A 331 17.08 9.66 12.12
CA TYR A 331 16.39 9.43 10.86
C TYR A 331 14.99 10.07 10.87
N LEU A 332 14.64 10.76 9.78
CA LEU A 332 13.36 11.45 9.58
C LEU A 332 12.70 11.15 8.21
N ALA A 333 13.17 10.11 7.51
CA ALA A 333 12.59 9.72 6.22
C ALA A 333 11.17 9.18 6.42
N GLY A 334 10.18 9.60 5.64
CA GLY A 334 8.83 9.05 5.70
C GLY A 334 7.95 9.65 6.80
N VAL A 335 8.35 10.76 7.42
CA VAL A 335 7.55 11.39 8.47
C VAL A 335 6.31 12.07 7.87
N VAL A 336 5.15 11.85 8.49
CA VAL A 336 3.92 12.61 8.21
C VAL A 336 3.79 13.72 9.25
N TYR A 337 3.78 14.97 8.78
CA TYR A 337 3.76 16.14 9.65
C TYR A 337 2.31 16.61 9.93
N PRO A 338 2.01 17.10 11.15
CA PRO A 338 0.72 17.70 11.45
C PRO A 338 0.53 19.05 10.76
N GLU A 339 -0.71 19.49 10.65
CA GLU A 339 -1.06 20.78 10.01
C GLU A 339 -0.45 21.99 10.75
N ASP A 340 -0.29 21.90 12.07
CA ASP A 340 0.27 22.95 12.94
C ASP A 340 1.79 22.84 13.13
N PHE A 341 2.49 22.02 12.34
CA PHE A 341 3.94 21.87 12.43
C PHE A 341 4.67 23.20 12.18
N ASP A 342 5.54 23.58 13.11
CA ASP A 342 6.37 24.79 13.01
C ASP A 342 7.54 24.60 12.03
N ILE A 343 7.26 24.84 10.75
CA ILE A 343 8.23 24.72 9.65
C ILE A 343 9.17 25.92 9.55
N ASP A 344 8.79 27.09 10.06
CA ASP A 344 9.53 28.35 9.87
C ASP A 344 10.93 28.31 10.53
N ASN A 345 11.10 27.45 11.54
CA ASN A 345 12.36 27.22 12.26
C ASN A 345 13.04 25.90 11.88
N ALA A 346 12.49 25.15 10.91
CA ALA A 346 13.03 23.84 10.55
C ALA A 346 14.30 23.98 9.70
N ASP A 347 15.35 23.26 10.10
CA ASP A 347 16.58 23.14 9.32
C ASP A 347 16.76 21.69 8.86
N PHE A 348 16.40 21.43 7.60
CA PHE A 348 16.56 20.11 7.01
C PHE A 348 17.94 19.86 6.38
N SER A 349 18.93 20.71 6.66
CA SER A 349 20.27 20.61 6.06
C SER A 349 20.89 19.23 6.31
N GLY A 350 21.17 18.51 5.22
CA GLY A 350 21.82 17.20 5.27
C GLY A 350 20.94 16.04 5.76
N LEU A 351 19.64 16.28 5.98
CA LEU A 351 18.72 15.25 6.43
C LEU A 351 18.17 14.44 5.25
N ASP A 352 17.85 13.18 5.56
CA ASP A 352 17.11 12.29 4.68
C ASP A 352 15.61 12.54 4.85
N LEU A 353 15.00 13.19 3.86
CA LEU A 353 13.57 13.52 3.84
C LEU A 353 12.76 12.61 2.91
N ARG A 354 13.35 11.55 2.37
CA ARG A 354 12.65 10.66 1.43
C ARG A 354 11.33 10.18 2.02
N PHE A 355 10.29 10.09 1.20
CA PHE A 355 8.94 9.64 1.56
C PHE A 355 8.19 10.53 2.57
N SER A 356 8.73 11.69 2.95
CA SER A 356 8.05 12.58 3.90
C SER A 356 6.76 13.18 3.32
N ASP A 357 5.71 13.24 4.15
CA ASP A 357 4.42 13.84 3.77
C ASP A 357 4.26 15.23 4.41
N PHE A 358 4.44 16.25 3.59
CA PHE A 358 4.22 17.66 3.94
C PHE A 358 2.87 18.18 3.44
N SER A 359 1.96 17.34 2.98
CA SER A 359 0.69 17.77 2.35
C SER A 359 -0.18 18.67 3.22
N ARG A 360 0.02 18.62 4.54
CA ARG A 360 -0.70 19.42 5.54
C ARG A 360 0.06 20.68 5.98
N VAL A 361 1.34 20.82 5.63
CA VAL A 361 2.22 21.88 6.12
C VAL A 361 2.09 23.12 5.24
N LYS A 362 1.17 24.02 5.61
CA LYS A 362 0.76 25.18 4.78
C LYS A 362 1.86 26.18 4.42
N LYS A 363 2.90 26.29 5.25
CA LYS A 363 3.99 27.25 5.06
C LYS A 363 5.24 26.63 4.41
N LEU A 364 5.17 25.37 3.97
CA LEU A 364 6.29 24.76 3.27
C LEU A 364 6.57 25.55 1.97
N LYS A 365 7.86 25.82 1.75
CA LYS A 365 8.38 26.47 0.55
C LYS A 365 9.63 25.75 0.08
N TRP A 366 10.04 26.01 -1.17
CA TRP A 366 11.24 25.42 -1.74
C TRP A 366 12.50 25.68 -0.90
N GLU A 367 12.62 26.83 -0.26
CA GLU A 367 13.80 27.20 0.52
C GLU A 367 14.04 26.30 1.74
N HIS A 368 12.99 25.67 2.26
CA HIS A 368 13.11 24.67 3.33
C HIS A 368 13.69 23.36 2.79
N LEU A 369 13.34 22.98 1.55
CA LEU A 369 13.72 21.71 0.93
C LEU A 369 15.04 21.78 0.15
N GLN A 370 15.43 22.96 -0.34
CA GLN A 370 16.65 23.11 -1.15
C GLN A 370 17.91 22.72 -0.37
N MET A 371 17.88 22.84 0.96
CA MET A 371 18.98 22.48 1.85
C MET A 371 19.02 21.00 2.21
N ALA A 372 17.92 20.27 1.96
CA ALA A 372 17.85 18.83 2.18
C ALA A 372 18.77 18.06 1.23
N GLY A 373 18.97 16.78 1.52
CA GLY A 373 19.74 15.87 0.67
C GLY A 373 19.30 15.88 -0.80
N LYS A 374 20.17 15.38 -1.68
CA LYS A 374 19.87 15.27 -3.13
C LYS A 374 18.72 14.29 -3.44
N ASP A 375 18.42 13.40 -2.51
CA ASP A 375 17.37 12.41 -2.68
C ASP A 375 16.05 12.93 -2.07
N LEU A 376 15.12 13.36 -2.93
CA LEU A 376 13.78 13.85 -2.60
C LEU A 376 12.70 12.84 -3.04
N THR A 377 13.06 11.56 -3.17
CA THR A 377 12.13 10.51 -3.57
C THR A 377 10.95 10.42 -2.61
N GLY A 378 9.75 10.27 -3.16
CA GLY A 378 8.54 9.98 -2.38
C GLY A 378 7.95 11.16 -1.62
N ILE A 379 8.45 12.39 -1.79
CA ILE A 379 7.91 13.54 -1.06
C ILE A 379 6.51 13.86 -1.57
N LYS A 380 5.59 14.13 -0.62
CA LYS A 380 4.27 14.69 -0.91
C LYS A 380 4.20 16.13 -0.47
N TYR A 381 3.81 17.00 -1.41
CA TYR A 381 3.81 18.45 -1.23
C TYR A 381 2.42 18.97 -0.83
N PRO A 382 2.32 20.11 -0.12
CA PRO A 382 1.03 20.74 0.12
C PRO A 382 0.39 21.23 -1.18
N TRP A 383 -0.94 21.29 -1.17
CA TRP A 383 -1.69 21.84 -2.29
C TRP A 383 -1.29 23.29 -2.56
N GLY A 384 -1.00 23.61 -3.83
CA GLY A 384 -0.53 24.92 -4.26
C GLY A 384 0.95 25.17 -4.04
N PHE A 385 1.74 24.15 -3.65
CA PHE A 385 3.19 24.29 -3.55
C PHE A 385 3.78 24.74 -4.90
N ASP A 386 4.54 25.82 -4.88
CA ASP A 386 5.04 26.49 -6.07
C ASP A 386 6.47 26.02 -6.42
N PHE A 387 6.63 25.43 -7.60
CA PHE A 387 7.91 24.97 -8.15
C PHE A 387 8.58 26.00 -9.06
N ALA A 388 8.06 27.23 -9.21
CA ALA A 388 8.62 28.23 -10.14
C ALA A 388 10.12 28.51 -9.93
N GLU A 389 10.58 28.51 -8.68
CA GLU A 389 11.98 28.77 -8.31
C GLU A 389 12.77 27.50 -7.95
N ALA A 390 12.16 26.32 -8.12
CA ALA A 390 12.76 25.07 -7.70
C ALA A 390 13.83 24.57 -8.69
N ASP A 391 15.02 24.29 -8.16
CA ASP A 391 16.09 23.60 -8.88
C ASP A 391 16.12 22.11 -8.53
N LEU A 392 15.54 21.31 -9.42
CA LEU A 392 15.54 19.85 -9.34
C LEU A 392 16.75 19.23 -10.04
N ALA A 393 17.68 20.03 -10.57
CA ALA A 393 18.85 19.51 -11.27
C ALA A 393 19.69 18.63 -10.35
N GLY A 394 19.74 17.35 -10.69
CA GLY A 394 20.52 16.36 -9.95
C GLY A 394 19.89 15.83 -8.69
N ARG A 395 18.59 16.12 -8.50
CA ARG A 395 17.79 15.52 -7.44
C ARG A 395 17.07 14.27 -7.90
N GLU A 396 16.84 13.34 -6.97
CA GLU A 396 16.00 12.16 -7.20
C GLU A 396 14.58 12.48 -6.74
N ILE A 397 13.60 12.28 -7.63
CA ILE A 397 12.19 12.66 -7.39
C ILE A 397 11.22 11.51 -7.70
N ALA A 398 11.73 10.29 -7.86
CA ALA A 398 10.88 9.11 -8.06
C ALA A 398 9.92 8.97 -6.87
N GLY A 399 8.69 8.52 -7.09
CA GLY A 399 7.70 8.32 -6.03
C GLY A 399 6.99 9.59 -5.54
N SER A 400 7.45 10.78 -5.94
CA SER A 400 6.90 12.04 -5.39
C SER A 400 5.50 12.34 -5.94
N ASP A 401 4.67 12.95 -5.09
CA ASP A 401 3.30 13.34 -5.44
C ASP A 401 3.24 14.82 -5.82
N PHE A 402 3.14 15.08 -7.12
CA PHE A 402 3.01 16.43 -7.69
C PHE A 402 1.56 16.77 -8.05
N SER A 403 0.55 15.99 -7.65
CA SER A 403 -0.83 16.17 -8.10
C SER A 403 -1.47 17.51 -7.76
N GLY A 404 -0.97 18.19 -6.72
CA GLY A 404 -1.45 19.49 -6.24
C GLY A 404 -0.48 20.65 -6.41
N VAL A 405 0.66 20.46 -7.08
CA VAL A 405 1.69 21.50 -7.20
C VAL A 405 1.42 22.42 -8.40
N ILE A 406 2.00 23.62 -8.38
CA ILE A 406 1.91 24.59 -9.48
C ILE A 406 3.29 24.94 -10.02
N ASN A 407 3.33 25.45 -11.26
CA ASN A 407 4.54 25.91 -11.94
C ASN A 407 5.68 24.87 -12.05
N LEU A 408 5.37 23.57 -11.95
CA LEU A 408 6.32 22.50 -12.24
C LEU A 408 6.36 22.23 -13.75
N SER A 409 7.53 22.44 -14.36
CA SER A 409 7.75 22.17 -15.79
C SER A 409 8.33 20.78 -16.05
N TRP A 410 8.15 20.29 -17.29
CA TRP A 410 8.74 19.03 -17.73
C TRP A 410 10.28 19.06 -17.70
N ASP A 411 10.88 20.18 -18.10
CA ASP A 411 12.34 20.34 -18.08
C ASP A 411 12.86 20.21 -16.64
N GLN A 412 12.22 20.85 -15.64
CA GLN A 412 12.59 20.66 -14.22
C GLN A 412 12.54 19.19 -13.78
N MET A 413 11.50 18.44 -14.16
CA MET A 413 11.39 17.00 -13.80
C MET A 413 12.47 16.13 -14.47
N THR A 414 12.94 16.54 -15.65
CA THR A 414 13.81 15.73 -16.51
C THR A 414 15.28 16.15 -16.53
N GLU A 415 15.61 17.32 -15.97
CA GLU A 415 16.96 17.86 -15.77
C GLU A 415 17.72 17.20 -14.60
N GLN A 416 17.33 15.99 -14.21
CA GLN A 416 18.07 15.16 -13.27
C GLN A 416 19.51 14.94 -13.76
N SER A 417 20.47 15.61 -13.13
CA SER A 417 21.91 15.60 -13.43
C SER A 417 22.71 15.14 -12.20
N GLY A 418 23.01 13.84 -12.11
CA GLY A 418 23.69 13.27 -10.94
C GLY A 418 24.86 12.35 -11.32
N TRP A 419 25.67 11.95 -10.33
CA TRP A 419 26.71 10.91 -10.50
C TRP A 419 26.13 9.59 -11.04
N LYS A 420 24.85 9.33 -10.76
CA LYS A 420 24.08 8.25 -11.39
C LYS A 420 24.09 8.35 -12.93
N LYS A 421 24.00 9.54 -13.51
CA LYS A 421 24.14 9.78 -14.96
C LYS A 421 25.53 9.38 -15.47
N TRP A 422 26.59 9.61 -14.69
CA TRP A 422 27.95 9.19 -15.04
C TRP A 422 28.10 7.66 -15.04
N LEU A 423 27.37 6.97 -14.16
CA LEU A 423 27.29 5.50 -14.13
C LEU A 423 26.27 4.91 -15.13
N GLY A 424 25.67 5.74 -16.00
CA GLY A 424 24.58 5.30 -16.89
C GLY A 424 23.31 4.84 -16.15
N VAL A 425 23.21 5.11 -14.85
CA VAL A 425 22.02 4.88 -14.03
C VAL A 425 20.96 5.88 -14.51
N LYS A 426 19.87 5.31 -15.01
CA LYS A 426 18.90 5.95 -15.89
C LYS A 426 18.03 6.95 -15.12
N LYS A 427 17.57 7.97 -15.84
CA LYS A 427 16.56 8.93 -15.36
C LYS A 427 15.30 8.18 -14.94
N SER A 428 14.85 8.39 -13.70
CA SER A 428 13.67 7.72 -13.17
C SER A 428 12.59 8.74 -12.88
N LEU A 429 11.43 8.53 -13.51
CA LEU A 429 10.16 9.14 -13.18
C LEU A 429 9.21 8.06 -12.61
N LYS A 430 9.79 7.00 -12.03
CA LYS A 430 9.06 5.87 -11.46
C LYS A 430 8.18 6.37 -10.32
N ALA A 431 6.94 5.88 -10.26
CA ALA A 431 6.01 6.14 -9.17
C ALA A 431 5.64 7.62 -8.93
N ILE A 432 5.87 8.51 -9.90
CA ILE A 432 5.44 9.91 -9.77
C ILE A 432 3.91 10.02 -9.94
N VAL A 433 3.25 10.78 -9.06
CA VAL A 433 1.89 11.27 -9.33
C VAL A 433 2.00 12.58 -10.08
N PHE A 434 1.63 12.59 -11.36
CA PHE A 434 1.85 13.73 -12.24
C PHE A 434 0.84 14.86 -11.96
N PRO A 435 1.24 16.15 -12.11
CA PRO A 435 0.33 17.27 -11.91
C PRO A 435 -0.72 17.31 -13.02
N SER A 436 -1.91 17.83 -12.69
CA SER A 436 -2.98 17.94 -13.68
C SER A 436 -2.64 18.89 -14.82
N ASN A 437 -1.64 19.76 -14.71
CA ASN A 437 -1.23 20.73 -15.74
C ASN A 437 0.15 20.40 -16.38
N ILE A 438 0.61 19.15 -16.30
CA ILE A 438 1.84 18.73 -17.00
C ILE A 438 1.83 19.14 -18.47
N ASP A 439 2.97 19.66 -18.95
CA ASP A 439 3.15 19.99 -20.35
C ASP A 439 3.09 18.73 -21.22
N GLU A 440 2.00 18.54 -21.96
CA GLU A 440 1.81 17.39 -22.86
C GLU A 440 2.60 17.54 -24.17
N THR A 441 3.19 18.72 -24.42
CA THR A 441 4.10 18.96 -25.56
C THR A 441 5.55 18.57 -25.22
N ALA A 442 5.77 18.11 -23.99
CA ALA A 442 7.02 17.61 -23.46
C ALA A 442 7.82 16.75 -24.44
N LYS A 443 9.15 16.91 -24.38
CA LYS A 443 10.11 16.11 -25.13
C LYS A 443 10.02 14.63 -24.73
N SER A 444 10.31 13.75 -25.70
CA SER A 444 10.36 12.29 -25.63
C SER A 444 10.60 11.67 -24.24
N PHE A 445 9.81 10.65 -23.88
CA PHE A 445 10.03 9.78 -22.71
C PHE A 445 11.08 8.68 -22.97
N GLU A 446 11.74 8.68 -24.11
CA GLU A 446 12.76 7.70 -24.46
C GLU A 446 13.87 7.62 -23.38
N GLY A 447 14.13 6.39 -22.92
CA GLY A 447 15.16 6.11 -21.92
C GLY A 447 14.73 6.32 -20.45
N TYR A 448 13.57 6.91 -20.19
CA TYR A 448 13.04 7.06 -18.83
C TYR A 448 12.36 5.78 -18.34
N ASP A 449 12.45 5.54 -17.03
CA ASP A 449 11.56 4.61 -16.33
C ASP A 449 10.37 5.39 -15.78
N VAL A 450 9.17 5.16 -16.32
CA VAL A 450 7.91 5.78 -15.87
C VAL A 450 7.02 4.78 -15.14
N SER A 451 7.52 3.60 -14.79
CA SER A 451 6.72 2.55 -14.16
C SER A 451 6.04 3.06 -12.90
N PHE A 452 4.82 2.60 -12.63
CA PHE A 452 4.02 3.04 -11.47
C PHE A 452 3.64 4.52 -11.45
N GLY A 453 3.87 5.26 -12.53
CA GLY A 453 3.42 6.65 -12.66
C GLY A 453 1.89 6.75 -12.65
N ASP A 454 1.37 7.79 -11.98
CA ASP A 454 -0.06 8.07 -11.90
C ASP A 454 -0.40 9.32 -12.73
N PHE A 455 -1.14 9.10 -13.82
CA PHE A 455 -1.60 10.13 -14.75
C PHE A 455 -3.07 10.52 -14.52
N SER A 456 -3.73 9.99 -13.49
CA SER A 456 -5.17 10.21 -13.22
C SER A 456 -5.53 11.68 -12.95
N ALA A 457 -4.57 12.51 -12.53
CA ALA A 457 -4.78 13.95 -12.37
C ALA A 457 -5.15 14.65 -13.69
N MET A 458 -4.82 14.07 -14.85
CA MET A 458 -5.23 14.58 -16.17
C MET A 458 -6.76 14.59 -16.37
N ASP A 459 -7.50 13.77 -15.62
CA ASP A 459 -8.97 13.76 -15.65
C ASP A 459 -9.57 15.10 -15.20
N LYS A 460 -8.85 15.88 -14.38
CA LYS A 460 -9.31 17.18 -13.87
C LYS A 460 -9.30 18.31 -14.92
N ARG A 461 -8.81 18.05 -16.14
CA ARG A 461 -8.84 19.01 -17.27
C ARG A 461 -10.15 19.01 -18.05
N LEU A 462 -10.98 18.00 -17.84
CA LEU A 462 -12.29 17.84 -18.48
C LEU A 462 -13.33 18.69 -17.72
#